data_AF-A0A2D9YXS8-F1
#
_entry.id   AF-A0A2D9YXS8-F1
#
_cell.length_a   1.000
_cell.length_b   1.000
_cell.length_c   1.000
_cell.angle_alpha   90.00
_cell.angle_beta   90.00
_cell.angle_gamma   90.00
#
_symmetry.space_group_name_H-M   'P 1'
#
loop_
_entity.id
_entity.type
_entity.pdbx_description
1 polymer ?
#
loop_
_entity_poly.entity_id
_entity_poly.type
_entity_poly.pdbx_seq_one_letter_code
_entity_poly.pdbx_strand_id
1 'polypeptide(L)'
;MDLISLIFIVYLCFLLLVGFFTYGFSKTQEDYFLAGRKLGPWVTAFSERASGESAWLLLALPGAAITIGLGEIWSVIGIIVGITASWYLIAEKLRVETEKYDSLTIPEFLHRKYKDDSNIIRLFSALII
;
A
#
# COMPACT_ATOMS: atom_id res chain seq x y z
N MET A 1 20.91 -4.20 29.99
CA MET A 1 19.96 -3.92 28.90
C MET A 1 18.58 -4.02 29.48
N ASP A 2 17.76 -2.98 29.32
CA ASP A 2 16.38 -3.00 29.79
C ASP A 2 15.52 -3.89 28.88
N LEU A 3 14.45 -4.46 29.44
CA LEU A 3 13.55 -5.38 28.72
C LEU A 3 13.01 -4.75 27.42
N ILE A 4 12.68 -3.46 27.44
CA ILE A 4 12.18 -2.72 26.28
C ILE A 4 13.24 -2.66 25.18
N SER A 5 14.49 -2.33 25.52
CA SER A 5 15.59 -2.27 24.56
C SER A 5 15.88 -3.64 23.96
N LEU A 6 15.76 -4.71 24.76
CA LEU A 6 15.91 -6.09 24.26
C LEU A 6 14.83 -6.42 23.22
N ILE A 7 13.56 -6.16 23.52
CA ILE A 7 12.44 -6.41 22.59
C ILE A 7 12.63 -5.61 21.30
N PHE A 8 13.02 -4.34 21.40
CA PHE A 8 13.25 -3.47 20.25
C PHE A 8 14.36 -4.00 19.34
N ILE A 9 15.49 -4.42 19.92
CA ILE A 9 16.62 -4.98 19.17
C ILE A 9 16.22 -6.31 18.50
N VAL A 10 15.52 -7.19 19.22
CA VAL A 10 15.03 -8.47 18.66
C VAL A 10 14.10 -8.20 17.47
N TYR A 11 13.19 -7.25 17.60
CA TYR A 11 12.28 -6.86 16.52
C TYR A 11 13.03 -6.32 15.29
N LEU A 12 14.00 -5.43 15.47
CA LEU A 12 14.80 -4.91 14.35
C LEU A 12 15.63 -6.01 13.68
N CYS A 13 16.26 -6.87 14.47
CA CYS A 13 16.99 -8.03 13.94
C CYS A 13 16.06 -8.94 13.15
N PHE A 14 14.84 -9.19 13.63
CA PHE A 14 13.85 -9.96 12.90
C PHE A 14 13.48 -9.32 11.56
N LEU A 15 13.22 -8.01 11.51
CA LEU A 15 12.93 -7.29 10.26
C LEU A 15 14.10 -7.39 9.26
N LEU A 16 15.33 -7.19 9.73
CA LEU A 16 16.53 -7.30 8.90
C LEU A 16 16.73 -8.72 8.37
N LEU A 17 16.49 -9.74 9.19
CA LEU A 17 16.55 -11.13 8.78
C LEU A 17 15.51 -11.42 7.69
N VAL A 18 14.26 -11.00 7.86
CA VAL A 18 13.22 -11.17 6.85
C VAL A 18 13.65 -10.51 5.53
N GLY A 19 14.15 -9.27 5.56
CA GLY A 19 14.65 -8.59 4.36
C GLY A 19 15.85 -9.31 3.70
N PHE A 20 16.78 -9.81 4.51
CA PHE A 20 17.93 -10.58 4.00
C PHE A 20 17.50 -11.92 3.39
N PHE A 21 16.51 -12.61 3.94
CA PHE A 21 16.01 -13.84 3.33
C PHE A 21 15.22 -13.58 2.05
N THR A 22 14.51 -12.45 1.96
CA THR A 22 13.63 -12.18 0.81
C THR A 22 14.34 -11.48 -0.35
N TYR A 23 15.50 -10.85 -0.16
CA TYR A 23 16.20 -10.13 -1.23
C TYR A 23 16.47 -11.02 -2.46
N GLY A 24 16.77 -12.30 -2.26
CA GLY A 24 17.06 -13.25 -3.33
C GLY A 24 15.86 -13.59 -4.24
N PHE A 25 14.64 -13.22 -3.83
CA PHE A 25 13.43 -13.42 -4.63
C PHE A 25 13.20 -12.33 -5.67
N SER A 26 13.80 -11.15 -5.51
CA SER A 26 13.65 -10.02 -6.43
C SER A 26 14.67 -10.09 -7.56
N LYS A 27 14.32 -10.78 -8.66
CA LYS A 27 15.19 -10.91 -9.85
C LYS A 27 14.83 -9.96 -10.98
N THR A 28 13.56 -9.56 -11.06
CA THR A 28 13.02 -8.64 -12.07
C THR A 28 12.41 -7.40 -11.42
N GLN A 29 12.11 -6.38 -12.23
CA GLN A 29 11.39 -5.20 -11.76
C GLN A 29 9.97 -5.56 -11.27
N GLU A 30 9.29 -6.49 -11.94
CA GLU A 30 7.97 -6.96 -11.50
C GLU A 30 8.06 -7.73 -10.18
N ASP A 31 9.10 -8.55 -9.97
CA ASP A 31 9.33 -9.21 -8.68
C ASP A 31 9.61 -8.21 -7.56
N TYR A 32 10.28 -7.10 -7.87
CA TYR A 32 10.58 -6.06 -6.88
C TYR A 32 9.34 -5.23 -6.52
N PHE A 33 8.56 -4.78 -7.52
CA PHE A 33 7.43 -3.87 -7.29
C PHE A 33 6.11 -4.59 -6.96
N LEU A 34 5.89 -5.77 -7.53
CA LEU A 34 4.60 -6.49 -7.43
C LEU A 34 4.76 -7.91 -6.87
N ALA A 35 5.97 -8.30 -6.42
CA ALA A 35 6.28 -9.67 -6.01
C ALA A 35 5.83 -10.71 -7.07
N GLY A 36 6.02 -10.36 -8.35
CA GLY A 36 5.67 -11.20 -9.49
C GLY A 36 4.16 -11.46 -9.61
N ARG A 37 3.33 -10.61 -8.99
CA ARG A 37 1.87 -10.76 -8.89
C ARG A 37 1.41 -12.06 -8.22
N LYS A 38 2.26 -12.66 -7.38
CA LYS A 38 1.99 -13.95 -6.72
C LYS A 38 1.38 -13.81 -5.32
N LEU A 39 1.30 -12.58 -4.80
CA LEU A 39 0.74 -12.34 -3.47
C LEU A 39 -0.77 -12.56 -3.47
N GLY A 40 -1.22 -13.43 -2.56
CA GLY A 40 -2.63 -13.67 -2.34
C GLY A 40 -3.35 -12.44 -1.76
N PRO A 41 -4.69 -12.39 -1.86
CA PRO A 41 -5.50 -11.22 -1.48
C PRO A 41 -5.29 -10.79 -0.02
N TRP A 42 -5.13 -11.74 0.89
CA TRP A 42 -4.90 -11.44 2.32
C TRP A 42 -3.57 -10.75 2.56
N VAL A 43 -2.48 -11.23 1.96
CA VAL A 43 -1.14 -10.65 2.14
C VAL A 43 -1.11 -9.24 1.55
N THR A 44 -1.71 -9.06 0.38
CA THR A 44 -1.84 -7.74 -0.26
C THR A 44 -2.67 -6.78 0.60
N ALA A 45 -3.79 -7.24 1.19
CA ALA A 45 -4.61 -6.43 2.07
C ALA A 45 -3.88 -6.00 3.34
N PHE A 46 -3.18 -6.90 4.01
CA PHE A 46 -2.37 -6.56 5.19
C PHE A 46 -1.22 -5.62 4.84
N SER A 47 -0.55 -5.84 3.71
CA SER A 47 0.53 -4.97 3.24
C SER A 47 0.03 -3.56 2.97
N GLU A 48 -1.13 -3.42 2.32
CA GLU A 48 -1.71 -2.11 2.05
C GLU A 48 -2.05 -1.39 3.35
N ARG A 49 -2.69 -2.08 4.31
CA ARG A 49 -3.03 -1.49 5.62
C ARG A 49 -1.76 -1.07 6.37
N ALA A 50 -0.74 -1.92 6.39
CA ALA A 50 0.53 -1.59 7.05
C ALA A 50 1.17 -0.32 6.46
N SER A 51 1.06 -0.10 5.14
CA SER A 51 1.54 1.13 4.50
C SER A 51 0.71 2.36 4.86
N GLY A 52 -0.62 2.24 4.90
CA GLY A 52 -1.51 3.37 5.21
C GLY A 52 -1.47 3.83 6.67
N GLU A 53 -1.21 2.92 7.60
CA GLU A 53 -1.51 3.11 9.02
C GLU A 53 -0.37 3.65 9.90
N SER A 54 0.68 4.24 9.32
CA SER A 54 1.87 4.65 10.06
C SER A 54 1.64 5.88 10.98
N ALA A 55 1.26 7.04 10.41
CA ALA A 55 1.10 8.28 11.18
C ALA A 55 -0.35 8.53 11.62
N TRP A 56 -1.32 8.05 10.84
CA TRP A 56 -2.74 8.31 11.07
C TRP A 56 -3.24 7.62 12.35
N LEU A 57 -2.96 6.33 12.51
CA LEU A 57 -3.47 5.55 13.64
C LEU A 57 -2.81 5.92 14.99
N LEU A 58 -1.54 6.32 14.98
CA LEU A 58 -0.79 6.59 16.22
C LEU A 58 -1.02 7.99 16.78
N LEU A 59 -1.19 9.00 15.92
CA LEU A 59 -1.25 10.41 16.34
C LEU A 59 -2.57 11.07 15.98
N ALA A 60 -3.04 10.90 14.73
CA ALA A 60 -4.18 11.64 14.24
C ALA A 60 -5.51 11.10 14.79
N LEU A 61 -5.72 9.78 14.76
CA LEU A 61 -6.98 9.19 15.25
C LEU A 61 -7.19 9.37 16.76
N PRO A 62 -6.19 9.13 17.65
CA PRO A 62 -6.36 9.37 19.08
C PRO A 62 -6.48 10.87 19.38
N GLY A 63 -5.73 11.72 18.67
CA GLY A 63 -5.81 13.17 18.81
C GLY A 63 -7.21 13.70 18.46
N ALA A 64 -7.77 13.23 17.34
CA ALA A 64 -9.13 13.55 16.94
C ALA A 64 -10.16 13.00 17.95
N ALA A 65 -9.96 11.78 18.46
CA ALA A 65 -10.86 11.19 19.44
C ALA A 65 -10.87 11.97 20.77
N ILE A 66 -9.74 12.53 21.19
CA ILE A 66 -9.65 13.38 22.38
C ILE A 66 -10.36 14.73 22.16
N THR A 67 -10.32 15.30 20.96
CA THR A 67 -10.90 16.62 20.68
C THR A 67 -12.40 16.57 20.35
N ILE A 68 -12.81 15.58 19.54
CA ILE A 68 -14.17 15.45 18.99
C ILE A 68 -15.01 14.44 19.80
N GLY A 69 -14.36 13.59 20.60
CA GLY A 69 -15.03 12.59 21.43
C GLY A 69 -15.60 11.42 20.62
N LEU A 70 -16.73 10.87 21.09
CA LEU A 70 -17.37 9.71 20.44
C LEU A 70 -17.84 9.96 19.00
N GLY A 71 -17.88 11.22 18.54
CA GLY A 71 -18.18 11.56 17.15
C GLY A 71 -17.19 10.96 16.15
N GLU A 72 -15.93 10.73 16.56
CA GLU A 72 -14.90 10.12 15.71
C GLU A 72 -15.20 8.68 15.27
N ILE A 73 -16.18 8.02 15.89
CA ILE A 73 -16.61 6.71 15.44
C ILE A 73 -17.08 6.73 13.97
N TRP A 74 -17.59 7.87 13.48
CA TRP A 74 -17.96 8.03 12.09
C TRP A 74 -16.77 8.00 11.15
N SER A 75 -15.62 8.54 11.56
CA SER A 75 -14.36 8.43 10.81
C SER A 75 -13.95 6.97 10.66
N VAL A 76 -14.02 6.20 11.75
CA VAL A 76 -13.70 4.76 11.74
C VAL A 76 -14.64 3.98 10.82
N ILE A 77 -15.96 4.21 10.93
CA ILE A 77 -16.95 3.57 10.06
C ILE A 77 -16.70 3.94 8.60
N GLY A 78 -16.45 5.23 8.32
CA GLY A 78 -16.17 5.73 6.97
C GLY A 78 -14.92 5.09 6.37
N ILE A 79 -13.84 4.96 7.14
CA ILE A 79 -12.62 4.30 6.70
C ILE A 79 -12.89 2.83 6.37
N ILE A 80 -13.55 2.09 7.26
CA ILE A 80 -13.87 0.66 7.04
C ILE A 80 -14.69 0.49 5.76
N VAL A 81 -15.76 1.29 5.61
CA VAL A 81 -16.64 1.21 4.43
C VAL A 81 -15.89 1.63 3.16
N GLY A 82 -15.14 2.73 3.20
CA GLY A 82 -14.40 3.25 2.05
C GLY A 82 -13.32 2.31 1.57
N ILE A 83 -12.56 1.72 2.50
CA ILE A 83 -11.56 0.70 2.22
C ILE A 83 -12.20 -0.56 1.65
N THR A 84 -13.31 -1.02 2.23
CA THR A 84 -14.01 -2.21 1.74
C THR A 84 -14.51 -1.96 0.32
N ALA A 85 -15.13 -0.81 0.09
CA ALA A 85 -15.60 -0.41 -1.23
C ALA A 85 -14.47 -0.29 -2.25
N SER A 86 -13.31 0.28 -1.89
CA SER A 86 -12.18 0.41 -2.81
C SER A 86 -11.64 -0.96 -3.25
N TRP A 87 -11.60 -1.93 -2.33
CA TRP A 87 -11.18 -3.31 -2.63
C TRP A 87 -12.12 -4.00 -3.61
N TYR A 88 -13.44 -3.92 -3.40
CA TYR A 88 -14.42 -4.59 -4.25
C TYR A 88 -14.68 -3.86 -5.58
N LEU A 89 -14.66 -2.52 -5.59
CA LEU A 89 -15.03 -1.74 -6.77
C LEU A 89 -13.85 -1.45 -7.68
N ILE A 90 -12.66 -1.23 -7.12
CA ILE A 90 -11.51 -0.67 -7.83
C ILE A 90 -10.35 -1.68 -7.90
N ALA A 91 -9.94 -2.25 -6.75
CA ALA A 91 -8.68 -2.99 -6.66
C ALA A 91 -8.62 -4.21 -7.60
N GLU A 92 -9.68 -5.03 -7.64
CA GLU A 92 -9.73 -6.21 -8.51
C GLU A 92 -9.66 -5.82 -10.00
N LYS A 93 -10.47 -4.84 -10.41
CA LYS A 93 -10.50 -4.37 -11.80
C LYS A 93 -9.17 -3.77 -12.21
N LEU A 94 -8.56 -2.97 -11.34
CA LEU A 94 -7.26 -2.35 -11.57
C LEU A 94 -6.14 -3.41 -11.67
N ARG A 95 -6.19 -4.46 -10.85
CA ARG A 95 -5.22 -5.58 -10.92
C ARG A 95 -5.25 -6.25 -12.29
N VAL A 96 -6.45 -6.59 -12.77
CA VAL A 96 -6.63 -7.26 -14.07
C VAL A 96 -6.22 -6.35 -15.23
N GLU A 97 -6.60 -5.07 -15.17
CA GLU A 97 -6.29 -4.11 -16.22
C GLU A 97 -4.78 -3.82 -16.26
N THR A 98 -4.11 -3.59 -15.13
CA THR A 98 -2.66 -3.34 -15.11
C THR A 98 -1.84 -4.53 -15.60
N GLU A 99 -2.34 -5.75 -15.42
CA GLU A 99 -1.76 -7.00 -15.95
C GLU A 99 -1.90 -7.07 -17.47
N LYS A 100 -3.09 -6.74 -18.00
CA LYS A 100 -3.34 -6.70 -19.45
C LYS A 100 -2.42 -5.73 -20.21
N TYR A 101 -2.06 -4.62 -19.58
CA TYR A 101 -1.18 -3.60 -20.18
C TYR A 101 0.29 -3.73 -19.75
N ASP A 102 0.64 -4.77 -18.98
CA ASP A 102 2.00 -5.01 -18.46
C ASP A 102 2.62 -3.75 -17.83
N SER A 103 1.83 -3.06 -17.01
CA SER A 103 2.19 -1.79 -16.40
C SER A 103 2.51 -1.97 -14.92
N LEU A 104 3.57 -1.31 -14.47
CA LEU A 104 4.03 -1.37 -13.07
C LEU A 104 3.56 -0.18 -12.25
N THR A 105 3.21 0.93 -12.91
CA THR A 105 2.77 2.17 -12.25
C THR A 105 1.45 2.67 -12.81
N ILE A 106 0.69 3.43 -12.02
CA ILE A 106 -0.58 4.02 -12.46
C ILE A 106 -0.40 5.01 -13.63
N PRO A 107 0.60 5.92 -13.63
CA PRO A 107 0.84 6.80 -14.78
C PRO A 107 1.12 6.02 -16.08
N GLU A 108 1.89 4.95 -15.98
CA GLU A 108 2.19 4.08 -17.12
C GLU A 108 0.95 3.31 -17.59
N PHE A 109 0.16 2.78 -16.65
CA PHE A 109 -1.11 2.13 -16.95
C PHE A 109 -2.04 3.07 -17.74
N LEU A 110 -2.22 4.30 -17.27
CA LEU A 110 -3.07 5.30 -17.93
C LEU A 110 -2.54 5.65 -19.32
N HIS A 111 -1.24 5.90 -19.45
CA HIS A 111 -0.60 6.17 -20.73
C HIS A 111 -0.81 5.04 -21.75
N ARG A 112 -0.58 3.78 -21.36
CA ARG A 112 -0.78 2.61 -22.23
C ARG A 112 -2.26 2.35 -22.54
N LYS A 113 -3.15 2.53 -21.56
CA LYS A 113 -4.59 2.31 -21.72
C LYS A 113 -5.21 3.28 -22.71
N TYR A 114 -4.81 4.56 -22.66
CA TYR A 114 -5.35 5.61 -23.53
C TYR A 114 -4.53 5.81 -24.82
N LYS A 115 -3.44 5.06 -25.03
CA LYS A 115 -2.55 5.19 -26.19
C LYS A 115 -2.09 6.64 -26.39
N ASP A 116 -1.61 7.24 -25.31
CA ASP A 116 -1.21 8.65 -25.33
C ASP A 116 0.14 8.83 -26.01
N ASP A 117 0.15 9.16 -27.30
CA ASP A 117 1.38 9.42 -28.06
C ASP A 117 2.13 10.69 -27.58
N SER A 118 1.45 11.58 -26.84
CA SER A 118 2.00 12.87 -26.41
C SER A 118 2.73 12.83 -25.06
N ASN A 119 2.66 11.71 -24.33
CA ASN A 119 3.14 11.55 -22.94
C ASN A 119 2.55 12.53 -21.90
N ILE A 120 1.58 13.36 -22.27
CA ILE A 120 0.97 14.34 -21.36
C ILE A 120 0.26 13.65 -20.22
N ILE A 121 -0.47 12.56 -20.50
CA ILE A 121 -1.20 11.80 -19.48
C ILE A 121 -0.22 11.22 -18.47
N ARG A 122 0.91 10.68 -18.93
CA ARG A 122 1.95 10.12 -18.07
C ARG A 122 2.55 11.20 -17.16
N LEU A 123 2.94 12.34 -17.72
CA LEU A 123 3.59 13.42 -16.98
C LEU A 123 2.64 14.02 -15.95
N PHE A 124 1.40 14.30 -16.35
CA PHE A 124 0.40 14.86 -15.44
C PHE A 124 0.02 13.89 -14.32
N SER A 125 -0.16 12.60 -14.63
CA SER A 125 -0.44 11.59 -13.62
C SER A 125 0.73 11.40 -12.64
N ALA A 126 1.96 11.45 -13.12
CA ALA A 126 3.16 11.34 -12.28
C ALA A 126 3.43 12.60 -11.42
N LEU A 127 2.79 13.74 -11.73
CA LEU A 127 2.87 14.94 -10.90
C LEU A 127 1.83 14.95 -9.77
N ILE A 128 0.69 14.29 -9.98
CA ILE A 128 -0.40 14.23 -9.00
C ILE A 128 -0.14 13.16 -7.94
N ILE A 129 0.44 12.03 -8.35
CA ILE A 129 0.73 10.85 -7.52
C ILE A 129 2.14 10.96 -6.96
#